data_AF-A0A850G7P5-F1
#
_entry.id   AF-A0A850G7P5-F1
#
_cell.length_a   1.000
_cell.length_b   1.000
_cell.length_c   1.000
_cell.angle_alpha   90.00
_cell.angle_beta   90.00
_cell.angle_gamma   90.00
#
_symmetry.space_group_name_H-M   'P 1'
#
loop_
_entity.id
_entity.type
_entity.pdbx_description
1 polymer ?
#
loop_
_entity_poly.entity_id
_entity_poly.type
_entity_poly.pdbx_seq_one_letter_code
_entity_poly.pdbx_strand_id
1 'polypeptide(L)'
;MAEDSKRDDEAQQVEELEAELEADARDPELEEMADAVLEDELADAVLEAPSRLPLSLLLPALVLVAAIAAPLHPEGYSFALMLYAIFLRSPLEAVFTLLGFGAPFCFGALVAATAWVVGRAGEGEVSPAAQAIIRRALVVNLSFLHAHTLLLAFVLTRAGGAMMPLALLGFAVVSGFYFIYRHAQASASAFGPGGGLSLEWLVRWGATVIVALCGWLRLQVLAGVRLGWAVEVVLAACMAMTVILVRRRRE
;
A
#
# COMPACT_ATOMS: atom_id res chain seq x y z
N MET A 1 55.09 26.12 9.90
CA MET A 1 54.56 27.18 9.02
C MET A 1 54.25 26.69 7.62
N ALA A 2 55.13 25.94 6.94
CA ALA A 2 54.80 25.41 5.60
C ALA A 2 53.74 24.28 5.60
N GLU A 3 53.66 23.48 6.67
CA GLU A 3 52.65 22.41 6.78
C GLU A 3 51.24 22.90 7.14
N ASP A 4 51.10 24.02 7.88
CA ASP A 4 49.79 24.61 8.19
C ASP A 4 49.13 25.16 6.93
N SER A 5 49.89 25.88 6.09
CA SER A 5 49.37 26.47 4.85
C SER A 5 48.81 25.41 3.89
N LYS A 6 49.43 24.24 3.82
CA LYS A 6 48.96 23.16 2.94
C LYS A 6 47.64 22.53 3.42
N ARG A 7 47.42 22.54 4.73
CA ARG A 7 46.24 21.93 5.35
C ARG A 7 45.00 22.81 5.20
N ASP A 8 45.19 24.11 5.20
CA ASP A 8 44.14 25.09 4.93
C ASP A 8 43.69 25.04 3.46
N ASP A 9 44.64 24.87 2.53
CA ASP A 9 44.35 24.72 1.09
C ASP A 9 43.55 23.44 0.77
N GLU A 10 43.87 22.32 1.42
CA GLU A 10 43.16 21.05 1.25
C GLU A 10 41.72 21.11 1.80
N ALA A 11 41.51 21.80 2.93
CA ALA A 11 40.18 21.98 3.50
C ALA A 11 39.29 22.84 2.59
N GLN A 12 39.86 23.90 2.00
CA GLN A 12 39.14 24.79 1.10
C GLN A 12 38.74 24.10 -0.22
N GLN A 13 39.59 23.21 -0.74
CA GLN A 13 39.25 22.40 -1.92
C GLN A 13 38.14 21.38 -1.66
N VAL A 14 38.10 20.78 -0.46
CA VAL A 14 37.03 19.86 -0.10
C VAL A 14 35.69 20.59 0.03
N GLU A 15 35.68 21.78 0.64
CA GLU A 15 34.47 22.61 0.76
C GLU A 15 33.96 23.09 -0.61
N GLU A 16 34.86 23.44 -1.54
CA GLU A 16 34.51 23.82 -2.90
C GLU A 16 33.93 22.63 -3.70
N LEU A 17 34.53 21.44 -3.57
CA LEU A 17 34.02 20.21 -4.20
C LEU A 17 32.68 19.76 -3.62
N GLU A 18 32.48 19.88 -2.31
CA GLU A 18 31.20 19.57 -1.67
C GLU A 18 30.11 20.55 -2.12
N ALA A 19 30.42 21.84 -2.23
CA ALA A 19 29.49 22.85 -2.76
C ALA A 19 29.14 22.62 -4.23
N GLU A 20 30.12 22.20 -5.06
CA GLU A 20 29.90 21.89 -6.47
C GLU A 20 29.05 20.62 -6.64
N LEU A 21 29.28 19.58 -5.80
CA LEU A 21 28.46 18.36 -5.75
C LEU A 21 27.03 18.62 -5.26
N GLU A 22 26.84 19.52 -4.27
CA GLU A 22 25.50 19.91 -3.81
C GLU A 22 24.75 20.75 -4.86
N ALA A 23 25.46 21.56 -5.65
CA ALA A 23 24.88 22.34 -6.74
C ALA A 23 24.46 21.45 -7.92
N ASP A 24 25.26 20.44 -8.27
CA ASP A 24 24.98 19.50 -9.37
C ASP A 24 23.90 18.46 -8.97
N ALA A 25 23.71 18.20 -7.68
CA ALA A 25 22.66 17.31 -7.17
C ALA A 25 21.25 17.93 -7.19
N ARG A 26 21.13 19.25 -7.33
CA ARG A 26 19.85 19.96 -7.50
C ARG A 26 19.66 20.37 -8.96
N ASP A 27 19.47 19.37 -9.82
CA ASP A 27 19.04 19.62 -11.18
C ASP A 27 17.62 20.25 -11.14
N PRO A 28 17.48 21.54 -11.48
CA PRO A 28 16.20 22.24 -11.39
C PRO A 28 15.17 21.64 -12.36
N GLU A 29 15.59 20.98 -13.44
CA GLU A 29 14.69 20.30 -14.36
C GLU A 29 14.10 19.04 -13.73
N LEU A 30 14.87 18.31 -12.91
CA LEU A 30 14.37 17.15 -12.16
C LEU A 30 13.41 17.57 -11.05
N GLU A 31 13.69 18.69 -10.35
CA GLU A 31 12.77 19.25 -9.36
C GLU A 31 11.46 19.72 -10.02
N GLU A 32 11.54 20.44 -11.15
CA GLU A 32 10.35 20.91 -11.88
C GLU A 32 9.53 19.74 -12.46
N MET A 33 10.18 18.69 -12.99
CA MET A 33 9.49 17.49 -13.43
C MET A 33 8.84 16.72 -12.28
N ALA A 34 9.53 16.59 -11.13
CA ALA A 34 8.98 15.94 -9.95
C ALA A 34 7.77 16.71 -9.42
N ASP A 35 7.86 18.03 -9.35
CA ASP A 35 6.77 18.92 -8.94
C ASP A 35 5.60 18.85 -9.92
N ALA A 36 5.84 18.86 -11.24
CA ALA A 36 4.79 18.73 -12.25
C ALA A 36 4.07 17.38 -12.17
N VAL A 37 4.79 16.26 -11.95
CA VAL A 37 4.17 14.94 -11.73
C VAL A 37 3.36 14.91 -10.44
N LEU A 38 3.84 15.57 -9.39
CA LEU A 38 3.15 15.69 -8.11
C LEU A 38 1.88 16.54 -8.24
N GLU A 39 1.94 17.65 -8.98
CA GLU A 39 0.81 18.55 -9.25
C GLU A 39 -0.27 17.88 -10.10
N ASP A 40 0.10 17.11 -11.12
CA ASP A 40 -0.85 16.37 -11.96
C ASP A 40 -1.55 15.26 -11.13
N GLU A 41 -0.80 14.53 -10.31
CA GLU A 41 -1.38 13.60 -9.31
C GLU A 41 -2.22 14.33 -8.24
N LEU A 42 -1.90 15.58 -7.89
CA LEU A 42 -2.65 16.39 -6.93
C LEU A 42 -4.01 16.80 -7.48
N ALA A 43 -4.00 17.31 -8.72
CA ALA A 43 -5.18 17.71 -9.44
C ALA A 43 -6.15 16.53 -9.58
N ASP A 44 -5.62 15.34 -9.85
CA ASP A 44 -6.38 14.08 -9.90
C ASP A 44 -7.02 13.67 -8.57
N ALA A 45 -6.39 13.98 -7.43
CA ALA A 45 -6.88 13.56 -6.12
C ALA A 45 -7.86 14.54 -5.47
N VAL A 46 -7.87 15.80 -5.91
CA VAL A 46 -8.62 16.88 -5.27
C VAL A 46 -9.94 17.21 -5.99
N LEU A 47 -10.14 16.79 -7.25
CA LEU A 47 -11.24 17.32 -8.07
C LEU A 47 -12.41 16.40 -8.42
N GLU A 48 -12.40 15.10 -8.13
CA GLU A 48 -13.46 14.24 -8.66
C GLU A 48 -14.65 14.01 -7.71
N ALA A 49 -15.84 14.25 -8.29
CA ALA A 49 -17.15 13.78 -7.84
C ALA A 49 -17.09 12.33 -7.32
N PRO A 50 -18.00 11.89 -6.42
CA PRO A 50 -17.96 10.57 -5.81
C PRO A 50 -17.80 9.46 -6.86
N SER A 51 -16.56 9.00 -7.07
CA SER A 51 -16.22 8.04 -8.10
C SER A 51 -16.73 6.68 -7.65
N ARG A 52 -17.79 6.20 -8.32
CA ARG A 52 -18.35 4.87 -8.07
C ARG A 52 -17.31 3.84 -8.45
N LEU A 53 -17.01 2.92 -7.55
CA LEU A 53 -16.24 1.73 -7.92
C LEU A 53 -17.03 0.88 -8.92
N PRO A 54 -16.41 0.39 -10.00
CA PRO A 54 -17.12 -0.39 -11.00
C PRO A 54 -17.47 -1.77 -10.43
N LEU A 55 -18.65 -2.30 -10.80
CA LEU A 55 -19.11 -3.64 -10.39
C LEU A 55 -18.15 -4.75 -10.83
N SER A 56 -17.34 -4.52 -11.86
CA SER A 56 -16.30 -5.45 -12.32
C SER A 56 -15.23 -5.74 -11.25
N LEU A 57 -15.07 -4.89 -10.24
CA LEU A 57 -14.18 -5.15 -9.10
C LEU A 57 -14.73 -6.19 -8.12
N LEU A 58 -16.04 -6.49 -8.15
CA LEU A 58 -16.66 -7.41 -7.21
C LEU A 58 -16.04 -8.81 -7.32
N LEU A 59 -15.84 -9.31 -8.54
CA LEU A 59 -15.29 -10.65 -8.75
C LEU A 59 -13.85 -10.80 -8.20
N PRO A 60 -12.87 -9.98 -8.60
CA PRO A 60 -11.52 -10.10 -8.02
C PRO A 60 -11.51 -9.84 -6.52
N ALA A 61 -12.41 -9.01 -5.99
CA ALA A 61 -12.52 -8.76 -4.55
C ALA A 61 -13.02 -9.98 -3.78
N LEU A 62 -14.02 -10.69 -4.32
CA LEU A 62 -14.49 -11.95 -3.76
C LEU A 62 -13.43 -13.06 -3.89
N VAL A 63 -12.69 -13.11 -4.99
CA VAL A 63 -11.55 -14.05 -5.15
C VAL A 63 -10.48 -13.78 -4.10
N LEU A 64 -10.16 -12.51 -3.85
CA LEU A 64 -9.23 -12.11 -2.80
C LEU A 64 -9.71 -12.56 -1.42
N VAL A 65 -10.99 -12.39 -1.09
CA VAL A 65 -11.57 -12.91 0.17
C VAL A 65 -11.47 -14.43 0.23
N ALA A 66 -11.87 -15.14 -0.83
CA ALA A 66 -11.85 -16.59 -0.89
C ALA A 66 -10.44 -17.18 -0.75
N ALA A 67 -9.40 -16.42 -1.14
CA ALA A 67 -8.01 -16.80 -0.98
C ALA A 67 -7.60 -17.05 0.48
N ILE A 68 -8.37 -16.56 1.47
CA ILE A 68 -8.15 -16.86 2.89
C ILE A 68 -8.21 -18.35 3.21
N ALA A 69 -9.01 -19.10 2.44
CA ALA A 69 -9.18 -20.54 2.57
C ALA A 69 -8.21 -21.34 1.68
N ALA A 70 -7.49 -20.69 0.77
CA ALA A 70 -6.51 -21.35 -0.08
C ALA A 70 -5.25 -21.75 0.73
N PRO A 71 -4.52 -22.80 0.31
CA PRO A 71 -3.27 -23.20 0.95
C PRO A 71 -2.24 -22.07 0.94
N LEU A 72 -1.82 -21.64 2.13
CA LEU A 72 -0.71 -20.70 2.33
C LEU A 72 0.62 -21.46 2.47
N HIS A 73 0.57 -22.67 3.05
CA HIS A 73 1.70 -23.59 3.16
C HIS A 73 1.58 -24.74 2.13
N PRO A 74 2.69 -25.31 1.62
CA PRO A 74 2.67 -26.46 0.70
C PRO A 74 1.97 -27.69 1.26
N GLU A 75 1.91 -27.82 2.59
CA GLU A 75 1.20 -28.92 3.27
C GLU A 75 -0.32 -28.72 3.34
N GLY A 76 -0.86 -27.65 2.76
CA GLY A 76 -2.30 -27.43 2.66
C GLY A 76 -2.91 -26.50 3.70
N TYR A 77 -2.14 -26.05 4.71
CA TYR A 77 -2.65 -25.14 5.73
C TYR A 77 -3.03 -23.78 5.14
N SER A 78 -4.28 -23.38 5.34
CA SER A 78 -4.81 -22.07 4.94
C SER A 78 -4.74 -21.06 6.09
N PHE A 79 -4.80 -19.78 5.75
CA PHE A 79 -4.85 -18.71 6.76
C PHE A 79 -6.12 -18.81 7.61
N ALA A 80 -7.25 -19.22 7.03
CA ALA A 80 -8.50 -19.45 7.76
C ALA A 80 -8.36 -20.54 8.84
N LEU A 81 -7.69 -21.65 8.52
CA LEU A 81 -7.45 -22.72 9.49
C LEU A 81 -6.52 -22.28 10.61
N MET A 82 -5.47 -21.52 10.27
CA MET A 82 -4.57 -20.92 11.25
C MET A 82 -5.32 -19.95 12.18
N LEU A 83 -6.14 -19.06 11.62
CA LEU A 83 -6.96 -18.14 12.40
C LEU A 83 -7.94 -18.88 13.32
N TYR A 84 -8.57 -19.94 12.85
CA TYR A 84 -9.46 -20.76 13.67
C TYR A 84 -8.71 -21.38 14.86
N ALA A 85 -7.53 -21.94 14.63
CA ALA A 85 -6.70 -22.49 15.69
C ALA A 85 -6.27 -21.42 16.72
N ILE A 86 -5.86 -20.23 16.26
CA ILE A 86 -5.53 -19.10 17.13
C ILE A 86 -6.77 -18.65 17.92
N PHE A 87 -7.94 -18.57 17.28
CA PHE A 87 -9.18 -18.12 17.91
C PHE A 87 -9.61 -19.03 19.05
N LEU A 88 -9.47 -20.36 18.89
CA LEU A 88 -9.75 -21.32 19.95
C LEU A 88 -8.83 -21.15 21.17
N ARG A 89 -7.61 -20.62 20.97
CA ARG A 89 -6.67 -20.32 22.06
C ARG A 89 -6.93 -18.95 22.69
N SER A 90 -7.07 -17.93 21.85
CA SER A 90 -7.23 -16.52 22.23
C SER A 90 -7.98 -15.76 21.14
N PRO A 91 -9.28 -15.46 21.35
CA PRO A 91 -10.08 -14.70 20.38
C PRO A 91 -9.48 -13.34 20.03
N LEU A 92 -8.90 -12.66 21.03
CA LEU A 92 -8.28 -11.35 20.84
C LEU A 92 -7.03 -11.43 19.95
N GLU A 93 -6.21 -12.48 20.13
CA GLU A 93 -5.03 -12.71 19.29
C GLU A 93 -5.42 -13.00 17.83
N ALA A 94 -6.49 -13.75 17.62
CA ALA A 94 -7.02 -14.00 16.29
C ALA A 94 -7.51 -12.72 15.60
N VAL A 95 -8.15 -11.81 16.35
CA VAL A 95 -8.55 -10.49 15.81
C VAL A 95 -7.33 -9.69 15.40
N PHE A 96 -6.29 -9.60 16.23
CA PHE A 96 -5.06 -8.89 15.86
C PHE A 96 -4.34 -9.53 14.67
N THR A 97 -4.35 -10.86 14.58
CA THR A 97 -3.78 -11.60 13.46
C THR A 97 -4.56 -11.33 12.17
N LEU A 98 -5.90 -11.29 12.25
CA LEU A 98 -6.76 -10.96 11.11
C LEU A 98 -6.58 -9.49 10.68
N LEU A 99 -6.43 -8.55 11.61
CA LEU A 99 -6.23 -7.14 11.29
C LEU A 99 -4.82 -6.85 10.72
N GLY A 100 -3.80 -7.58 11.17
CA GLY A 100 -2.43 -7.46 10.66
C GLY A 100 -2.21 -8.30 9.39
N PHE A 101 -1.97 -9.60 9.56
CA PHE A 101 -1.68 -10.53 8.47
C PHE A 101 -2.88 -10.75 7.54
N GLY A 102 -4.09 -10.68 8.07
CA GLY A 102 -5.32 -10.85 7.30
C GLY A 102 -5.80 -9.59 6.58
N ALA A 103 -5.07 -8.47 6.68
CA ALA A 103 -5.45 -7.20 6.08
C ALA A 103 -5.77 -7.29 4.59
N PRO A 104 -5.04 -8.05 3.73
CA PRO A 104 -5.39 -8.22 2.31
C PRO A 104 -6.76 -8.88 2.09
N PHE A 105 -7.15 -9.84 2.92
CA PHE A 105 -8.46 -10.50 2.82
C PHE A 105 -9.58 -9.55 3.25
N CYS A 106 -9.36 -8.79 4.33
CA CYS A 106 -10.26 -7.74 4.79
C CYS A 106 -10.40 -6.63 3.73
N PHE A 107 -9.32 -6.25 3.06
CA PHE A 107 -9.32 -5.32 1.92
C PHE A 107 -10.25 -5.83 0.82
N GLY A 108 -10.11 -7.10 0.41
CA GLY A 108 -11.02 -7.73 -0.55
C GLY A 108 -12.49 -7.66 -0.11
N ALA A 109 -12.78 -7.91 1.17
CA ALA A 109 -14.14 -7.84 1.69
C ALA A 109 -14.72 -6.42 1.63
N LEU A 110 -13.91 -5.41 1.98
CA LEU A 110 -14.30 -4.00 1.90
C LEU A 110 -14.52 -3.55 0.45
N VAL A 111 -13.65 -3.95 -0.48
CA VAL A 111 -13.81 -3.65 -1.91
C VAL A 111 -15.06 -4.32 -2.47
N ALA A 112 -15.30 -5.58 -2.12
CA ALA A 112 -16.50 -6.32 -2.56
C ALA A 112 -17.78 -5.66 -2.01
N ALA A 113 -17.80 -5.31 -0.73
CA ALA A 113 -18.92 -4.59 -0.11
C ALA A 113 -19.14 -3.22 -0.79
N THR A 114 -18.07 -2.49 -1.09
CA THR A 114 -18.14 -1.19 -1.77
C THR A 114 -18.69 -1.35 -3.19
N ALA A 115 -18.14 -2.27 -3.98
CA ALA A 115 -18.60 -2.54 -5.34
C ALA A 115 -20.07 -2.99 -5.35
N TRP A 116 -20.49 -3.81 -4.37
CA TRP A 116 -21.87 -4.28 -4.27
C TRP A 116 -22.85 -3.17 -3.83
N VAL A 117 -22.54 -2.42 -2.77
CA VAL A 117 -23.42 -1.36 -2.24
C VAL A 117 -23.46 -0.17 -3.19
N VAL A 118 -22.29 0.33 -3.61
CA VAL A 118 -22.16 1.55 -4.42
C VAL A 118 -22.37 1.29 -5.90
N GLY A 119 -22.02 0.10 -6.39
CA GLY A 119 -22.22 -0.27 -7.79
C GLY A 119 -23.64 -0.71 -8.12
N ARG A 120 -24.42 -1.18 -7.14
CA ARG A 120 -25.82 -1.63 -7.35
C ARG A 120 -26.87 -0.56 -7.06
N ALA A 121 -26.62 0.30 -6.07
CA ALA A 121 -27.47 1.44 -5.81
C ALA A 121 -27.42 2.38 -7.03
N GLY A 122 -28.59 2.64 -7.63
CA GLY A 122 -28.72 3.59 -8.74
C GLY A 122 -28.31 5.01 -8.35
N GLU A 123 -28.51 5.98 -9.25
CA GLU A 123 -27.91 7.32 -9.18
C GLU A 123 -28.18 8.19 -7.93
N GLY A 124 -28.96 7.74 -6.94
CA GLY A 124 -29.28 8.54 -5.75
C GLY A 124 -29.44 7.79 -4.42
N GLU A 125 -29.10 6.50 -4.31
CA GLU A 125 -29.51 5.71 -3.13
C GLU A 125 -28.46 5.52 -2.02
N VAL A 126 -27.16 5.71 -2.29
CA VAL A 126 -26.16 5.55 -1.22
C VAL A 126 -26.06 6.82 -0.39
N SER A 127 -26.44 6.73 0.88
CA SER A 127 -26.31 7.86 1.81
C SER A 127 -24.84 8.30 1.93
N PRO A 128 -24.56 9.62 2.01
CA PRO A 128 -23.20 10.14 2.25
C PRO A 128 -22.54 9.53 3.49
N ALA A 129 -23.33 9.19 4.51
CA ALA A 129 -22.86 8.52 5.72
C ALA A 129 -22.32 7.11 5.44
N ALA A 130 -23.00 6.32 4.60
CA ALA A 130 -22.52 4.99 4.23
C ALA A 130 -21.20 5.05 3.45
N GLN A 131 -21.07 6.00 2.51
CA GLN A 131 -19.81 6.22 1.79
C GLN A 131 -18.67 6.61 2.73
N ALA A 132 -18.93 7.49 3.70
CA ALA A 132 -17.93 7.90 4.70
C ALA A 132 -17.48 6.72 5.58
N ILE A 133 -18.40 5.84 5.99
CA ILE A 133 -18.06 4.64 6.77
C ILE A 133 -17.18 3.70 5.96
N ILE A 134 -17.54 3.42 4.70
CA ILE A 134 -16.76 2.56 3.80
C ILE A 134 -15.35 3.13 3.60
N ARG A 135 -15.25 4.43 3.31
CA ARG A 135 -13.95 5.11 3.13
C ARG A 135 -13.09 4.98 4.39
N ARG A 136 -13.66 5.26 5.57
CA ARG A 136 -12.96 5.12 6.85
C ARG A 136 -12.49 3.69 7.08
N ALA A 137 -13.33 2.70 6.78
CA ALA A 137 -12.97 1.29 6.92
C ALA A 137 -11.79 0.91 6.02
N LEU A 138 -11.77 1.37 4.76
CA LEU A 138 -10.65 1.17 3.83
C LEU A 138 -9.38 1.87 4.34
N VAL A 139 -9.47 3.13 4.77
CA VAL A 139 -8.32 3.86 5.35
C VAL A 139 -7.76 3.11 6.55
N VAL A 140 -8.60 2.68 7.49
CA VAL A 140 -8.17 1.93 8.67
C VAL A 140 -7.50 0.61 8.29
N ASN A 141 -8.09 -0.14 7.36
CA ASN A 141 -7.51 -1.40 6.88
C ASN A 141 -6.16 -1.20 6.20
N LEU A 142 -6.01 -0.17 5.36
CA LEU A 142 -4.73 0.16 4.71
C LEU A 142 -3.69 0.66 5.71
N SER A 143 -4.08 1.43 6.72
CA SER A 143 -3.20 1.82 7.82
C SER A 143 -2.66 0.59 8.57
N PHE A 144 -3.51 -0.40 8.86
CA PHE A 144 -3.07 -1.66 9.46
C PHE A 144 -2.15 -2.45 8.53
N LEU A 145 -2.45 -2.53 7.24
CA LEU A 145 -1.60 -3.19 6.24
C LEU A 145 -0.19 -2.58 6.23
N HIS A 146 -0.09 -1.24 6.21
CA HIS A 146 1.19 -0.52 6.24
C HIS A 146 1.93 -0.71 7.55
N ALA A 147 1.26 -0.51 8.70
CA ALA A 147 1.85 -0.69 10.01
C ALA A 147 2.39 -2.12 10.21
N HIS A 148 1.62 -3.12 9.77
CA HIS A 148 2.02 -4.51 9.86
C HIS A 148 3.16 -4.86 8.90
N THR A 149 3.16 -4.31 7.69
CA THR A 149 4.26 -4.47 6.74
C THR A 149 5.55 -3.88 7.30
N LEU A 150 5.50 -2.68 7.88
CA LEU A 150 6.64 -2.02 8.50
C LEU A 150 7.19 -2.85 9.67
N LEU A 151 6.31 -3.33 10.55
CA LEU A 151 6.69 -4.18 11.67
C LEU A 151 7.33 -5.49 11.19
N LEU A 152 6.72 -6.17 10.22
CA LEU A 152 7.23 -7.40 9.65
C LEU A 152 8.61 -7.18 9.02
N ALA A 153 8.77 -6.13 8.21
CA ALA A 153 10.03 -5.79 7.57
C ALA A 153 11.14 -5.50 8.59
N PHE A 154 10.82 -4.77 9.66
CA PHE A 154 11.74 -4.50 10.74
C PHE A 154 12.18 -5.78 11.47
N VAL A 155 11.22 -6.63 11.85
CA VAL A 155 11.51 -7.92 12.51
C VAL A 155 12.38 -8.82 11.63
N LEU A 156 12.06 -8.93 10.34
CA LEU A 156 12.84 -9.73 9.39
C LEU A 156 14.25 -9.18 9.17
N THR A 157 14.40 -7.85 9.12
CA THR A 157 15.71 -7.20 9.02
C THR A 157 16.56 -7.50 10.24
N ARG A 158 15.97 -7.52 11.43
CA ARG A 158 16.65 -7.86 12.68
C ARG A 158 17.01 -9.35 12.77
N ALA A 159 16.16 -10.23 12.24
CA ALA A 159 16.36 -11.68 12.30
C ALA A 159 17.34 -12.22 11.25
N GLY A 160 17.50 -11.53 10.10
CA GLY A 160 18.46 -11.91 9.06
C GLY A 160 18.08 -13.14 8.22
N GLY A 161 16.85 -13.65 8.34
CA GLY A 161 16.42 -14.92 7.71
C GLY A 161 15.60 -14.80 6.41
N ALA A 162 15.33 -13.58 5.93
CA ALA A 162 14.53 -13.36 4.73
C ALA A 162 15.38 -12.87 3.55
N MET A 163 14.91 -13.08 2.32
CA MET A 163 15.52 -12.47 1.14
C MET A 163 15.17 -10.98 1.09
N MET A 164 16.20 -10.15 0.96
CA MET A 164 16.08 -8.69 0.78
C MET A 164 15.15 -8.00 1.81
N PRO A 165 15.35 -8.20 3.13
CA PRO A 165 14.46 -7.62 4.14
C PRO A 165 14.58 -6.08 4.19
N LEU A 166 15.75 -5.54 3.86
CA LEU A 166 15.97 -4.10 3.73
C LEU A 166 15.15 -3.47 2.58
N ALA A 167 14.97 -4.20 1.47
CA ALA A 167 14.12 -3.73 0.37
C ALA A 167 12.65 -3.66 0.79
N LEU A 168 12.16 -4.68 1.51
CA LEU A 168 10.82 -4.65 2.09
C LEU A 168 10.68 -3.50 3.10
N LEU A 169 11.69 -3.26 3.93
CA LEU A 169 11.69 -2.16 4.90
C LEU A 169 11.62 -0.79 4.22
N GLY A 170 12.48 -0.56 3.22
CA GLY A 170 12.45 0.66 2.42
C GLY A 170 11.10 0.86 1.74
N PHE A 171 10.55 -0.19 1.12
CA PHE A 171 9.21 -0.17 0.53
C PHE A 171 8.14 0.20 1.57
N ALA A 172 8.15 -0.43 2.75
CA ALA A 172 7.17 -0.19 3.81
C ALA A 172 7.22 1.26 4.32
N VAL A 173 8.43 1.79 4.50
CA VAL A 173 8.65 3.18 4.91
C VAL A 173 8.13 4.13 3.85
N VAL A 174 8.61 4.03 2.60
CA VAL A 174 8.25 4.96 1.52
C VAL A 174 6.76 4.91 1.21
N SER A 175 6.19 3.71 1.04
CA SER A 175 4.76 3.56 0.73
C SER A 175 3.87 3.98 1.91
N GLY A 176 4.26 3.68 3.15
CA GLY A 176 3.55 4.12 4.35
C GLY A 176 3.55 5.64 4.49
N PHE A 177 4.70 6.29 4.33
CA PHE A 177 4.82 7.75 4.37
C PHE A 177 4.02 8.41 3.25
N TYR A 178 4.11 7.92 2.01
CA TYR A 178 3.33 8.45 0.89
C TYR A 178 1.83 8.33 1.16
N PHE A 179 1.36 7.19 1.70
CA PHE A 179 -0.04 7.02 2.08
C PHE A 179 -0.48 8.04 3.14
N ILE A 180 0.31 8.23 4.20
CA ILE A 180 0.02 9.19 5.28
C ILE A 180 -0.02 10.62 4.72
N TYR A 181 0.97 11.00 3.91
CA TYR A 181 1.06 12.32 3.29
C TYR A 181 -0.17 12.62 2.44
N ARG A 182 -0.52 11.71 1.50
CA ARG A 182 -1.69 11.85 0.63
C ARG A 182 -3.00 11.88 1.43
N HIS A 183 -3.11 11.06 2.48
CA HIS A 183 -4.28 11.08 3.34
C HIS A 183 -4.43 12.39 4.11
N ALA A 184 -3.33 12.92 4.67
CA ALA A 184 -3.31 14.20 5.38
C ALA A 184 -3.66 15.36 4.46
N GLN A 185 -3.08 15.39 3.26
CA GLN A 185 -3.36 16.40 2.25
C GLN A 185 -4.83 16.40 1.82
N ALA A 186 -5.38 15.22 1.48
CA ALA A 186 -6.79 15.10 1.10
C ALA A 186 -7.77 15.41 2.25
N SER A 187 -7.32 15.26 3.50
CA SER A 187 -8.10 15.64 4.68
C SER A 187 -8.05 17.16 4.92
N ALA A 188 -6.93 17.81 4.60
CA ALA A 188 -6.76 19.26 4.73
C ALA A 188 -7.49 20.05 3.64
N SER A 189 -7.56 19.53 2.42
CA SER A 189 -8.21 20.20 1.28
C SER A 189 -9.73 20.10 1.30
N ALA A 190 -10.29 19.18 2.08
CA ALA A 190 -11.71 18.91 2.05
C ALA A 190 -12.50 19.64 3.13
N PHE A 191 -13.28 20.65 2.72
CA PHE A 191 -14.26 21.30 3.57
C PHE A 191 -15.54 20.45 3.68
N GLY A 192 -15.62 19.59 4.69
CA GLY A 192 -16.86 18.88 5.07
C GLY A 192 -16.71 17.35 5.26
N PRO A 193 -17.79 16.67 5.70
CA PRO A 193 -17.78 15.25 6.08
C PRO A 193 -17.54 14.27 4.91
N GLY A 194 -17.55 14.75 3.67
CA GLY A 194 -17.24 14.00 2.46
C GLY A 194 -15.76 14.07 2.04
N GLY A 195 -14.89 14.64 2.88
CA GLY A 195 -13.48 14.84 2.59
C GLY A 195 -12.59 13.61 2.67
N GLY A 196 -11.41 13.70 2.04
CA GLY A 196 -10.40 12.65 2.01
C GLY A 196 -10.27 11.92 0.67
N LEU A 197 -9.38 10.93 0.64
CA LEU A 197 -9.02 10.18 -0.56
C LEU A 197 -10.24 9.53 -1.22
N SER A 198 -10.29 9.57 -2.56
CA SER A 198 -11.32 8.90 -3.34
C SER A 198 -11.29 7.38 -3.11
N LEU A 199 -12.45 6.72 -3.23
CA LEU A 199 -12.54 5.26 -3.06
C LEU A 199 -11.69 4.55 -4.11
N GLU A 200 -11.70 5.04 -5.35
CA GLU A 200 -10.87 4.53 -6.43
C GLU A 200 -9.38 4.59 -6.10
N TRP A 201 -8.90 5.73 -5.59
CA TRP A 201 -7.50 5.85 -5.18
C TRP A 201 -7.15 4.85 -4.07
N LEU A 202 -8.00 4.71 -3.06
CA LEU A 202 -7.77 3.76 -1.95
C LEU A 202 -7.70 2.32 -2.44
N VAL A 203 -8.60 1.92 -3.35
CA VAL A 203 -8.59 0.56 -3.90
C VAL A 203 -7.38 0.33 -4.81
N ARG A 204 -7.05 1.30 -5.67
CA ARG A 204 -5.86 1.21 -6.53
C ARG A 204 -4.59 1.10 -5.70
N TRP A 205 -4.44 1.97 -4.70
CA TRP A 205 -3.29 1.99 -3.81
C TRP A 205 -3.16 0.67 -3.02
N GLY A 206 -4.25 0.22 -2.40
CA GLY A 206 -4.28 -1.04 -1.67
C GLY A 206 -3.92 -2.23 -2.53
N ALA A 207 -4.48 -2.33 -3.74
CA ALA A 207 -4.15 -3.38 -4.69
C ALA A 207 -2.66 -3.35 -5.08
N THR A 208 -2.10 -2.18 -5.38
CA THR A 208 -0.67 -2.02 -5.71
C THR A 208 0.24 -2.44 -4.56
N VAL A 209 -0.07 -2.04 -3.32
CA VAL A 209 0.70 -2.45 -2.14
C VAL A 209 0.66 -3.97 -1.97
N ILE A 210 -0.51 -4.59 -2.09
CA ILE A 210 -0.65 -6.05 -1.97
C ILE A 210 0.10 -6.78 -3.09
N VAL A 211 0.09 -6.26 -4.33
CA VAL A 211 0.88 -6.81 -5.45
C VAL A 211 2.37 -6.77 -5.14
N ALA A 212 2.89 -5.64 -4.64
CA ALA A 212 4.29 -5.50 -4.26
C ALA A 212 4.68 -6.49 -3.14
N LEU A 213 3.82 -6.66 -2.13
CA LEU A 213 4.02 -7.63 -1.06
C LEU A 213 4.03 -9.07 -1.59
N CYS A 214 3.11 -9.43 -2.48
CA CYS A 214 3.10 -10.76 -3.11
C CYS A 214 4.35 -11.00 -3.95
N GLY A 215 4.80 -9.99 -4.69
CA GLY A 215 6.07 -10.03 -5.44
C GLY A 215 7.26 -10.28 -4.52
N TRP A 216 7.35 -9.56 -3.39
CA TRP A 216 8.42 -9.80 -2.41
C TRP A 216 8.31 -11.18 -1.73
N LEU A 217 7.10 -11.63 -1.41
CA LEU A 217 6.87 -12.98 -0.88
C LEU A 217 7.34 -14.06 -1.85
N ARG A 218 7.14 -13.86 -3.16
CA ARG A 218 7.63 -14.77 -4.20
C ARG A 218 9.15 -14.87 -4.24
N LEU A 219 9.87 -13.78 -3.94
CA LEU A 219 11.33 -13.81 -3.84
C LEU A 219 11.83 -14.73 -2.70
N GLN A 220 11.01 -15.02 -1.70
CA GLN A 220 11.40 -15.91 -0.59
C GLN A 220 11.63 -17.36 -1.01
N VAL A 221 11.14 -17.76 -2.20
CA VAL A 221 11.47 -19.06 -2.80
C VAL A 221 12.98 -19.21 -2.99
N LEU A 222 13.71 -18.13 -3.23
CA LEU A 222 15.18 -18.13 -3.35
C LEU A 222 15.88 -18.41 -2.01
N ALA A 223 15.23 -18.16 -0.88
CA ALA A 223 15.68 -18.57 0.46
C ALA A 223 15.16 -19.96 0.87
N GLY A 224 14.55 -20.71 -0.05
CA GLY A 224 13.98 -22.04 0.23
C GLY A 224 12.60 -22.00 0.92
N VAL A 225 12.00 -20.82 1.10
CA VAL A 225 10.64 -20.70 1.64
C VAL A 225 9.64 -21.04 0.55
N ARG A 226 8.95 -22.17 0.70
CA ARG A 226 7.91 -22.60 -0.24
C ARG A 226 6.56 -22.06 0.21
N LEU A 227 5.97 -21.18 -0.60
CA LEU A 227 4.63 -20.64 -0.37
C LEU A 227 3.59 -21.40 -1.18
N GLY A 228 2.39 -21.53 -0.62
CA GLY A 228 1.25 -22.15 -1.27
C GLY A 228 0.60 -21.28 -2.35
N TRP A 229 -0.52 -21.77 -2.88
CA TRP A 229 -1.26 -21.12 -3.97
C TRP A 229 -1.96 -19.83 -3.57
N ALA A 230 -2.23 -19.62 -2.27
CA ALA A 230 -2.90 -18.41 -1.79
C ALA A 230 -2.23 -17.13 -2.30
N VAL A 231 -0.89 -17.09 -2.32
CA VAL A 231 -0.13 -15.92 -2.78
C VAL A 231 -0.37 -15.62 -4.26
N GLU A 232 -0.48 -16.63 -5.13
CA GLU A 232 -0.77 -16.40 -6.55
C GLU A 232 -2.20 -15.90 -6.75
N VAL A 233 -3.15 -16.45 -5.99
CA VAL A 233 -4.55 -16.03 -6.07
C VAL A 233 -4.70 -14.58 -5.64
N VAL A 234 -4.06 -14.19 -4.53
CA VAL A 234 -4.03 -12.80 -4.05
C VAL A 234 -3.37 -11.89 -5.09
N LEU A 235 -2.20 -12.27 -5.62
CA LEU A 235 -1.49 -11.51 -6.64
C LEU A 235 -2.35 -11.29 -7.90
N ALA A 236 -2.92 -12.37 -8.44
CA ALA A 236 -3.76 -12.31 -9.64
C ALA A 236 -5.00 -11.45 -9.43
N ALA A 237 -5.66 -11.59 -8.27
CA ALA A 237 -6.84 -10.79 -7.94
C ALA A 237 -6.50 -9.29 -7.84
N CYS A 238 -5.43 -8.93 -7.14
CA CYS A 238 -5.03 -7.52 -7.01
C CYS A 238 -4.52 -6.94 -8.34
N MET A 239 -3.77 -7.69 -9.14
CA MET A 239 -3.40 -7.25 -10.50
C MET A 239 -4.64 -6.99 -11.36
N ALA A 240 -5.64 -7.88 -11.31
CA ALA A 240 -6.88 -7.69 -12.04
C ALA A 240 -7.62 -6.41 -11.61
N MET A 241 -7.69 -6.12 -10.30
CA MET A 241 -8.26 -4.85 -9.79
C MET A 241 -7.50 -3.65 -10.34
N THR A 242 -6.17 -3.65 -10.26
CA THR A 242 -5.34 -2.54 -10.76
C THR A 242 -5.55 -2.32 -12.24
N VAL A 243 -5.56 -3.39 -13.06
CA VAL A 243 -5.80 -3.29 -14.51
C VAL A 243 -7.19 -2.74 -14.82
N ILE A 244 -8.23 -3.19 -14.10
CA ILE A 244 -9.60 -2.69 -14.29
C ILE A 244 -9.67 -1.18 -14.02
N LEU A 245 -9.08 -0.72 -12.91
CA LEU A 245 -9.08 0.69 -12.53
C LEU A 245 -8.26 1.54 -13.52
N VAL A 246 -7.08 1.06 -13.94
CA VAL A 246 -6.23 1.78 -14.90
C VAL A 246 -6.89 1.91 -16.27
N ARG A 247 -7.58 0.88 -16.76
CA ARG A 247 -8.28 0.93 -18.05
C ARG A 247 -9.41 1.94 -18.05
N ARG A 248 -10.20 1.97 -16.97
CA ARG A 248 -11.35 2.86 -16.86
C ARG A 248 -10.96 4.33 -16.87
N ARG A 249 -9.80 4.69 -16.33
CA ARG A 249 -9.28 6.07 -16.39
C ARG A 249 -9.05 6.58 -17.82
N ARG A 250 -8.93 5.68 -18.81
CA ARG A 250 -8.69 6.03 -20.22
C ARG A 250 -9.98 6.17 -21.04
N GLU A 251 -11.12 5.82 -20.49
CA GLU A 251 -12.44 5.89 -21.13
C GLU A 251 -13.16 7.19 -20.73
#